data_AF-A0A1F3T6C7-F1
#
_entry.id   AF-A0A1F3T6C7-F1
#
_cell.length_a   1.000
_cell.length_b   1.000
_cell.length_c   1.000
_cell.angle_alpha   90.00
_cell.angle_beta   90.00
_cell.angle_gamma   90.00
#
_symmetry.space_group_name_H-M   'P 1'
#
loop_
_entity.id
_entity.type
_entity.pdbx_description
1 polymer ?
#
loop_
_entity_poly.entity_id
_entity_poly.type
_entity_poly.pdbx_seq_one_letter_code
_entity_poly.pdbx_strand_id
1 'polypeptide(L)'
;MFFPRTLLIIIWSLSIIIGVYSFNTQGEDYFNDVVLGEYATDNFFLPYEPLIDVDKNTRRILYRQNIVAQDAVNFAYPEHLNQLEFAFFPELLDANRCPNYVMSRHVEYLRYVFRLLSVSYLFETLKEYNDMLKNFGDRQSCSTKWEDLFDQCQPQSAEMKKFLKRLRPSYVEAFNKNEVNLIKDPSIERWRTHWCQNEKKCENQDAGKKICQDSRKLIVQICSENDSLYGLSYIPEMARILKTSNVMNILNQEGYGIGCLDRFVTLFRDIESKYYWLKPILPVIFRKNIAGQSKYLEGELFLRGALREYDEKGLGDFLFAVKPVKESSKELPEVVSIIKLMEEPTPTPLPSVSVKSEEKPARDTVAFAPVVVVKLSEFESKIQLREQRSLSILGIDMNIFEKDYPFTEDTIKKYDKNLKNYYSRSALMDMLSLDQLGSKQEPVRLKFLKYLMDTDKHQGLFNLQAVIGEKFYVLNDFENKAKPQYIKLENSEKTNFRWQIYILED
;
A
#
# COMPACT_ATOMS: atom_id res chain seq x y z
N MET A 1 -47.69 -10.80 -22.38
CA MET A 1 -47.10 -10.17 -21.16
C MET A 1 -45.65 -10.65 -20.99
N PHE A 2 -44.76 -10.39 -21.96
CA PHE A 2 -43.39 -10.94 -22.02
C PHE A 2 -42.28 -9.87 -21.97
N PHE A 3 -42.63 -8.59 -21.82
CA PHE A 3 -41.71 -7.47 -21.94
C PHE A 3 -40.75 -7.18 -20.75
N PRO A 4 -41.06 -7.49 -19.47
CA PRO A 4 -40.21 -7.01 -18.38
C PRO A 4 -38.92 -7.83 -18.20
N ARG A 5 -38.91 -9.11 -18.60
CA ARG A 5 -37.74 -9.98 -18.42
C ARG A 5 -36.64 -9.75 -19.46
N THR A 6 -37.00 -9.44 -20.70
CA THR A 6 -36.02 -9.14 -21.76
C THR A 6 -35.34 -7.79 -21.54
N LEU A 7 -36.06 -6.78 -21.04
CA LEU A 7 -35.48 -5.48 -20.73
C LEU A 7 -34.43 -5.56 -19.61
N LEU A 8 -34.69 -6.36 -18.57
CA LEU A 8 -33.77 -6.52 -17.44
C LEU A 8 -32.46 -7.23 -17.84
N ILE A 9 -32.53 -8.21 -18.74
CA ILE A 9 -31.35 -8.91 -19.26
C ILE A 9 -30.51 -7.98 -20.14
N ILE A 10 -31.16 -7.15 -20.97
CA ILE A 10 -30.45 -6.16 -21.81
C ILE A 10 -29.73 -5.12 -20.93
N ILE A 11 -30.40 -4.59 -19.90
CA ILE A 11 -29.80 -3.64 -18.96
C ILE A 11 -28.62 -4.27 -18.22
N TRP A 12 -28.75 -5.52 -17.74
CA TRP A 12 -27.67 -6.23 -17.07
C TRP A 12 -26.47 -6.49 -18.00
N SER A 13 -26.73 -6.88 -19.24
CA SER A 13 -25.67 -7.12 -20.23
C SER A 13 -24.95 -5.83 -20.64
N LEU A 14 -25.67 -4.70 -20.76
CA LEU A 14 -25.04 -3.39 -21.00
C LEU A 14 -24.18 -2.95 -19.81
N SER A 15 -24.61 -3.18 -18.56
CA SER A 15 -23.81 -2.83 -17.38
C SER A 15 -22.52 -3.66 -17.27
N ILE A 16 -22.54 -4.93 -17.70
CA ILE A 16 -21.34 -5.76 -17.74
C ILE A 16 -20.39 -5.31 -18.86
N ILE A 17 -20.91 -4.96 -20.04
CA ILE A 17 -20.08 -4.48 -21.15
C ILE A 17 -19.44 -3.11 -20.82
N ILE A 18 -20.17 -2.20 -20.18
CA ILE A 18 -19.64 -0.90 -19.76
C ILE A 18 -18.63 -1.06 -18.61
N GLY A 19 -18.84 -2.02 -17.69
CA GLY A 19 -17.92 -2.28 -16.58
C GLY A 19 -16.58 -2.91 -16.98
N VAL A 20 -16.52 -3.64 -18.09
CA VAL A 20 -15.28 -4.29 -18.56
C VAL A 20 -14.41 -3.34 -19.41
N TYR A 21 -15.01 -2.31 -20.04
CA TYR A 21 -14.24 -1.34 -20.83
C TYR A 21 -13.61 -0.20 -20.02
N SER A 22 -13.96 0.00 -18.74
CA SER A 22 -13.48 1.16 -17.95
C SER A 22 -12.24 0.93 -17.09
N PHE A 23 -11.64 -0.26 -17.07
CA PHE A 23 -10.51 -0.53 -16.15
C PHE A 23 -9.11 -0.46 -16.78
N ASN A 24 -8.98 -0.26 -18.09
CA ASN A 24 -7.66 -0.21 -18.75
C ASN A 24 -7.37 1.05 -19.58
N THR A 25 -8.28 2.03 -19.68
CA THR A 25 -8.07 3.23 -20.50
C THR A 25 -7.91 4.54 -19.70
N GLN A 26 -8.23 4.58 -18.41
CA GLN A 26 -8.20 5.84 -17.65
C GLN A 26 -6.79 6.43 -17.47
N GLY A 27 -5.75 5.60 -17.41
CA GLY A 27 -4.36 6.07 -17.33
C GLY A 27 -3.86 6.65 -18.66
N GLU A 28 -4.33 6.11 -19.79
CA GLU A 28 -3.98 6.60 -21.14
C GLU A 28 -4.79 7.84 -21.51
N ASP A 29 -6.08 7.91 -21.22
CA ASP A 29 -6.93 9.07 -21.54
C ASP A 29 -6.53 10.33 -20.75
N TYR A 30 -6.26 10.21 -19.44
CA TYR A 30 -5.81 11.35 -18.64
C TYR A 30 -4.45 11.90 -19.09
N PHE A 31 -3.58 11.04 -19.62
CA PHE A 31 -2.24 11.40 -20.09
C PHE A 31 -2.26 11.94 -21.53
N ASN A 32 -3.14 11.43 -22.39
CA ASN A 32 -3.39 11.98 -23.73
C ASN A 32 -4.04 13.36 -23.68
N ASP A 33 -4.85 13.65 -22.65
CA ASP A 33 -5.44 14.97 -22.41
C ASP A 33 -4.41 16.00 -21.89
N VAL A 34 -3.36 15.56 -21.20
CA VAL A 34 -2.25 16.41 -20.73
C VAL A 34 -1.16 16.43 -21.81
N VAL A 35 -1.45 17.17 -22.88
CA VAL A 35 -0.59 17.52 -24.05
C VAL A 35 0.89 17.12 -23.90
N LEU A 36 1.24 15.93 -24.38
CA LEU A 36 2.62 15.41 -24.40
C LEU A 36 3.40 15.84 -25.66
N GLY A 37 2.79 16.68 -26.49
CA GLY A 37 3.34 17.14 -27.76
C GLY A 37 3.38 16.08 -28.87
N GLU A 38 3.19 14.80 -28.55
CA GLU A 38 3.21 13.71 -29.53
C GLU A 38 1.79 13.25 -29.85
N TYR A 39 1.33 13.59 -31.06
CA TYR A 39 0.18 12.94 -31.66
C TYR A 39 0.59 11.54 -32.12
N ALA A 40 -0.27 10.54 -31.88
CA ALA A 40 -0.10 9.23 -32.51
C ALA A 40 0.09 9.42 -34.03
N THR A 41 1.09 8.76 -34.62
CA THR A 41 1.38 8.84 -36.06
C THR A 41 0.16 8.52 -36.92
N ASP A 42 -0.75 7.74 -36.37
CA ASP A 42 -1.99 7.26 -36.98
C ASP A 42 -3.02 8.40 -37.13
N ASN A 43 -2.85 9.49 -36.38
CA ASN A 43 -3.63 10.74 -36.48
C ASN A 43 -2.96 11.78 -37.38
N PHE A 44 -1.80 11.47 -37.98
CA PHE A 44 -1.11 12.36 -38.90
C PHE A 44 -1.72 12.23 -40.30
N PHE A 45 -2.77 13.00 -40.56
CA PHE A 45 -3.29 13.14 -41.92
C PHE A 45 -2.34 14.00 -42.74
N LEU A 46 -1.72 13.42 -43.78
CA LEU A 46 -1.02 14.20 -44.80
C LEU A 46 -2.01 15.22 -45.42
N PRO A 47 -1.60 16.46 -45.71
CA PRO A 47 -2.50 17.46 -46.28
C PRO A 47 -3.04 17.00 -47.64
N TYR A 48 -4.38 17.09 -47.78
CA TYR A 48 -5.21 16.43 -48.79
C TYR A 48 -5.24 17.09 -50.18
N GLU A 49 -4.33 18.02 -50.52
CA GLU A 49 -4.42 18.76 -51.79
C GLU A 49 -3.24 18.53 -52.75
N PRO A 50 -3.44 17.73 -53.83
CA PRO A 50 -2.47 17.55 -54.90
C PRO A 50 -2.62 18.64 -55.97
N LEU A 51 -2.55 19.91 -55.59
CA LEU A 51 -2.55 20.99 -56.57
C LEU A 51 -1.15 21.13 -57.17
N ILE A 52 -1.05 20.78 -58.46
CA ILE A 52 0.15 20.84 -59.28
C ILE A 52 0.15 22.18 -60.02
N ASP A 53 1.24 22.93 -59.90
CA ASP A 53 1.54 24.05 -60.78
C ASP A 53 2.68 23.65 -61.73
N VAL A 54 2.66 24.15 -62.96
CA VAL A 54 3.72 23.83 -63.95
C VAL A 54 4.40 25.13 -64.31
N ASP A 55 5.67 25.24 -63.96
CA ASP A 55 6.50 26.37 -64.35
C ASP A 55 6.54 26.43 -65.88
N LYS A 56 5.95 27.49 -66.43
CA LYS A 56 5.76 27.68 -67.88
C LYS A 56 7.07 27.77 -68.65
N ASN A 57 8.17 28.16 -67.99
CA ASN A 57 9.47 28.37 -68.62
C ASN A 57 10.35 27.11 -68.51
N THR A 58 10.32 26.43 -67.38
CA THR A 58 11.17 25.24 -67.15
C THR A 58 10.47 23.91 -67.38
N ARG A 59 9.14 23.94 -67.58
CA ARG A 59 8.23 22.78 -67.67
C ARG A 59 8.33 21.82 -66.49
N ARG A 60 8.88 22.29 -65.36
CA ARG A 60 8.95 21.49 -64.13
C ARG A 60 7.61 21.52 -63.42
N ILE A 61 7.19 20.34 -62.99
CA ILE A 61 6.04 20.15 -62.11
C ILE A 61 6.45 20.62 -60.73
N LEU A 62 5.86 21.72 -60.28
CA LEU A 62 6.04 22.26 -58.94
C LEU A 62 4.77 21.95 -58.15
N TYR A 63 4.93 21.13 -57.12
CA TYR A 63 3.89 20.98 -56.12
C TYR A 63 3.77 22.30 -55.36
N ARG A 64 2.57 22.86 -55.25
CA ARG A 64 2.33 24.15 -54.57
C ARG A 64 2.88 24.17 -53.14
N GLN A 65 2.94 22.99 -52.50
CA GLN A 65 3.54 22.78 -51.19
C GLN A 65 5.04 23.14 -51.14
N ASN A 66 5.80 22.92 -52.23
CA ASN A 66 7.22 23.26 -52.29
C ASN A 66 7.43 24.78 -52.39
N ILE A 67 6.50 25.50 -53.02
CA ILE A 67 6.53 26.96 -53.13
C ILE A 67 6.19 27.57 -51.77
N VAL A 68 5.15 27.07 -51.08
CA VAL A 68 4.80 27.52 -49.72
C VAL A 68 5.90 27.19 -48.72
N ALA A 69 6.55 26.02 -48.82
CA ALA A 69 7.67 25.66 -47.94
C ALA A 69 8.90 26.55 -48.17
N GLN A 70 9.21 26.90 -49.42
CA GLN A 70 10.33 27.80 -49.72
C GLN A 70 10.03 29.25 -49.33
N ASP A 71 8.81 29.74 -49.52
CA ASP A 71 8.41 31.09 -49.14
C ASP A 71 8.28 31.25 -47.62
N ALA A 72 7.78 30.22 -46.90
CA ALA A 72 7.68 30.23 -45.43
C ALA A 72 9.06 30.22 -44.76
N VAL A 73 10.03 29.49 -45.31
CA VAL A 73 11.41 29.43 -44.80
C VAL A 73 12.14 30.76 -45.01
N ASN A 74 11.85 31.49 -46.09
CA ASN A 74 12.56 32.72 -46.44
C ASN A 74 11.98 34.00 -45.81
N PHE A 75 10.72 34.01 -45.35
CA PHE A 75 10.06 35.24 -44.88
C PHE A 75 9.97 35.43 -43.35
N ALA A 76 10.30 34.42 -42.53
CA ALA A 76 9.93 34.42 -41.10
C ALA A 76 11.04 34.03 -40.08
N TYR A 77 12.33 34.22 -40.41
CA TYR A 77 13.40 33.43 -39.75
C TYR A 77 14.56 34.25 -39.13
N PRO A 78 14.29 35.11 -38.13
CA PRO A 78 15.14 35.07 -36.92
C PRO A 78 14.37 34.96 -35.60
N GLU A 79 13.24 35.67 -35.45
CA GLU A 79 12.55 35.78 -34.15
C GLU A 79 11.83 34.49 -33.76
N HIS A 80 11.21 33.81 -34.72
CA HIS A 80 10.55 32.52 -34.49
C HIS A 80 11.53 31.34 -34.38
N LEU A 81 12.73 31.43 -34.97
CA LEU A 81 13.80 30.46 -34.71
C LEU A 81 14.33 30.56 -33.30
N ASN A 82 14.50 31.78 -32.78
CA ASN A 82 14.87 31.96 -31.38
C ASN A 82 13.76 31.42 -30.48
N GLN A 83 12.48 31.63 -30.80
CA GLN A 83 11.37 31.03 -30.06
C GLN A 83 11.34 29.50 -30.15
N LEU A 84 11.67 28.92 -31.31
CA LEU A 84 11.89 27.48 -31.46
C LEU A 84 13.07 27.02 -30.61
N GLU A 85 14.17 27.78 -30.54
CA GLU A 85 15.29 27.43 -29.66
C GLU A 85 14.85 27.40 -28.19
N PHE A 86 14.04 28.39 -27.77
CA PHE A 86 13.52 28.47 -26.40
C PHE A 86 12.41 27.48 -26.06
N ALA A 87 11.63 27.01 -27.04
CA ALA A 87 10.56 26.03 -26.82
C ALA A 87 11.04 24.59 -27.05
N PHE A 88 11.77 24.37 -28.14
CA PHE A 88 12.14 23.06 -28.65
C PHE A 88 13.31 22.43 -27.88
N PHE A 89 14.36 23.18 -27.54
CA PHE A 89 15.51 22.57 -26.85
C PHE A 89 15.20 22.14 -25.41
N PRO A 90 14.47 22.91 -24.59
CA PRO A 90 14.06 22.43 -23.28
C PRO A 90 13.19 21.18 -23.36
N GLU A 91 12.20 21.15 -24.25
CA GLU A 91 11.33 19.98 -24.44
C GLU A 91 12.11 18.77 -24.96
N LEU A 92 13.04 18.95 -25.91
CA LEU A 92 13.85 17.87 -26.47
C LEU A 92 14.86 17.33 -25.44
N LEU A 93 15.47 18.22 -24.64
CA LEU A 93 16.38 17.82 -23.56
C LEU A 93 15.63 17.09 -22.45
N ASP A 94 14.42 17.54 -22.11
CA ASP A 94 13.57 16.90 -21.10
C ASP A 94 13.01 15.56 -21.61
N ALA A 95 12.62 15.47 -22.88
CA ALA A 95 12.19 14.22 -23.52
C ALA A 95 13.34 13.20 -23.63
N ASN A 96 14.57 13.64 -23.90
CA ASN A 96 15.75 12.77 -23.88
C ASN A 96 16.09 12.27 -22.46
N ARG A 97 15.82 13.09 -21.44
CA ARG A 97 16.01 12.73 -20.02
C ARG A 97 14.89 11.87 -19.44
N CYS A 98 13.70 11.91 -20.03
CA CYS A 98 12.59 11.05 -19.70
C CYS A 98 11.64 10.96 -20.90
N PRO A 99 11.76 9.92 -21.73
CA PRO A 99 10.88 9.75 -22.89
C PRO A 99 9.41 9.64 -22.50
N ASN A 100 8.49 9.99 -23.40
CA ASN A 100 7.03 9.95 -23.14
C ASN A 100 6.54 8.57 -22.68
N TYR A 101 7.05 7.50 -23.27
CA TYR A 101 6.71 6.13 -22.87
C TYR A 101 7.22 5.74 -21.46
N VAL A 102 8.26 6.42 -20.97
CA VAL A 102 8.77 6.24 -19.59
C VAL A 102 7.94 7.09 -18.63
N MET A 103 7.65 8.34 -19.02
CA MET A 103 6.83 9.25 -18.22
C MET A 103 5.42 8.69 -17.97
N SER A 104 4.74 8.19 -19.01
CA SER A 104 3.39 7.59 -18.88
C SER A 104 3.33 6.49 -17.81
N ARG A 105 4.37 5.67 -17.71
CA ARG A 105 4.45 4.58 -16.73
C ARG A 105 4.68 5.06 -15.30
N HIS A 106 5.23 6.26 -15.11
CA HIS A 106 5.57 6.80 -13.80
C HIS A 106 4.69 7.96 -13.34
N VAL A 107 3.89 8.57 -14.21
CA VAL A 107 3.12 9.80 -13.93
C VAL A 107 2.19 9.65 -12.72
N GLU A 108 1.44 8.55 -12.63
CA GLU A 108 0.52 8.28 -11.52
C GLU A 108 1.28 8.10 -10.22
N TYR A 109 2.41 7.38 -10.27
CA TYR A 109 3.22 7.12 -9.10
C TYR A 109 3.95 8.38 -8.61
N LEU A 110 4.46 9.20 -9.52
CA LEU A 110 5.04 10.51 -9.22
C LEU A 110 4.01 11.39 -8.51
N ARG A 111 2.79 11.48 -9.06
CA ARG A 111 1.68 12.22 -8.43
C ARG A 111 1.38 11.69 -7.02
N TYR A 112 1.28 10.37 -6.86
CA TYR A 112 1.07 9.74 -5.55
C TYR A 112 2.18 10.08 -4.55
N VAL A 113 3.44 10.04 -4.96
CA VAL A 113 4.57 10.33 -4.07
C VAL A 113 4.61 11.79 -3.64
N PHE A 114 4.32 12.73 -4.54
CA PHE A 114 4.19 14.14 -4.15
C PHE A 114 3.02 14.39 -3.21
N ARG A 115 1.88 13.73 -3.43
CA ARG A 115 0.74 13.75 -2.50
C ARG A 115 1.14 13.24 -1.12
N LEU A 116 1.82 12.10 -1.07
CA LEU A 116 2.31 11.49 0.16
C LEU A 116 3.29 12.39 0.92
N LEU A 117 4.25 13.00 0.23
CA LEU A 117 5.18 13.96 0.81
C LEU A 117 4.44 15.19 1.37
N SER A 118 3.47 15.69 0.61
CA SER A 118 2.63 16.82 1.03
C SER A 118 1.86 16.51 2.32
N VAL A 119 1.22 15.34 2.40
CA VAL A 119 0.51 14.88 3.61
C VAL A 119 1.47 14.75 4.78
N SER A 120 2.66 14.17 4.56
CA SER A 120 3.68 13.99 5.59
C SER A 120 4.14 15.33 6.17
N TYR A 121 4.43 16.32 5.33
CA TYR A 121 4.85 17.63 5.81
C TYR A 121 3.72 18.46 6.42
N LEU A 122 2.50 18.37 5.86
CA LEU A 122 1.31 18.99 6.44
C LEU A 122 1.01 18.41 7.83
N PHE A 123 1.25 17.12 8.02
CA PHE A 123 1.13 16.47 9.31
C PHE A 123 2.14 17.02 10.33
N GLU A 124 3.42 17.14 9.97
CA GLU A 124 4.42 17.77 10.84
C GLU A 124 4.06 19.22 11.16
N THR A 125 3.53 19.94 10.18
CA THR A 125 3.03 21.31 10.33
C THR A 125 1.87 21.40 11.32
N LEU A 126 0.90 20.49 11.25
CA LEU A 126 -0.24 20.47 12.16
C LEU A 126 0.14 20.16 13.61
N LYS A 127 1.17 19.33 13.83
CA LYS A 127 1.73 19.13 15.18
C LYS A 127 2.23 20.45 15.76
N GLU A 128 3.06 21.18 15.01
CA GLU A 128 3.57 22.49 15.45
C GLU A 128 2.44 23.48 15.78
N TYR A 129 1.41 23.54 14.94
CA TYR A 129 0.25 24.41 15.21
C TYR A 129 -0.51 24.02 16.46
N ASN A 130 -0.76 22.72 16.63
CA ASN A 130 -1.43 22.20 17.80
C ASN A 130 -0.68 22.60 19.08
N ASP A 131 0.63 22.41 19.12
CA ASP A 131 1.41 22.66 20.34
C ASP A 131 1.50 24.15 20.66
N MET A 132 1.63 24.99 19.63
CA MET A 132 1.54 26.44 19.83
C MET A 132 0.18 26.87 20.35
N LEU A 133 -0.92 26.47 19.69
CA LEU A 133 -2.27 26.89 20.10
C LEU A 133 -2.62 26.38 21.51
N LYS A 134 -2.16 25.18 21.89
CA LYS A 134 -2.25 24.65 23.25
C LYS A 134 -1.57 25.57 24.27
N ASN A 135 -0.37 26.08 23.98
CA ASN A 135 0.36 27.01 24.85
C ASN A 135 -0.34 28.37 24.99
N PHE A 136 -1.18 28.75 24.03
CA PHE A 136 -2.00 29.96 24.07
C PHE A 136 -3.40 29.77 24.66
N GLY A 137 -3.71 28.57 25.18
CA GLY A 137 -4.99 28.26 25.81
C GLY A 137 -6.08 27.75 24.85
N ASP A 138 -5.81 27.65 23.55
CA ASP A 138 -6.73 27.06 22.58
C ASP A 138 -6.35 25.60 22.28
N ARG A 139 -6.94 24.68 23.05
CA ARG A 139 -6.67 23.24 22.93
C ARG A 139 -7.50 22.55 21.85
N GLN A 140 -8.47 23.23 21.25
CA GLN A 140 -9.50 22.58 20.40
C GLN A 140 -9.38 22.94 18.92
N SER A 141 -8.97 24.17 18.58
CA SER A 141 -8.98 24.64 17.19
C SER A 141 -8.09 23.84 16.24
N CYS A 142 -7.03 23.21 16.77
CA CYS A 142 -6.12 22.35 16.01
C CYS A 142 -5.94 20.99 16.68
N SER A 143 -7.04 20.30 16.94
CA SER A 143 -7.04 19.00 17.64
C SER A 143 -6.22 17.91 16.91
N THR A 144 -5.42 17.15 17.66
CA THR A 144 -4.59 16.02 17.18
C THR A 144 -5.31 14.68 17.12
N LYS A 145 -6.65 14.69 17.03
CA LYS A 145 -7.38 13.46 16.70
C LYS A 145 -7.13 13.11 15.23
N TRP A 146 -6.04 12.38 15.01
CA TRP A 146 -5.58 12.03 13.68
C TRP A 146 -6.48 10.97 13.04
N GLU A 147 -7.12 10.10 13.84
CA GLU A 147 -8.14 9.16 13.36
C GLU A 147 -9.28 9.91 12.66
N ASP A 148 -9.85 10.90 13.36
CA ASP A 148 -10.96 11.70 12.83
C ASP A 148 -10.58 12.40 11.53
N LEU A 149 -9.30 12.78 11.36
CA LEU A 149 -8.82 13.42 10.14
C LEU A 149 -8.71 12.42 8.98
N PHE A 150 -8.08 11.27 9.21
CA PHE A 150 -7.82 10.29 8.14
C PHE A 150 -9.04 9.42 7.82
N ASP A 151 -10.02 9.30 8.72
CA ASP A 151 -11.27 8.59 8.44
C ASP A 151 -12.21 9.35 7.50
N GLN A 152 -11.98 10.66 7.30
CA GLN A 152 -12.67 11.45 6.29
C GLN A 152 -12.13 11.20 4.87
N CYS A 153 -10.98 10.53 4.74
CA CYS A 153 -10.36 10.26 3.45
C CYS A 153 -11.14 9.21 2.64
N GLN A 154 -11.36 9.49 1.34
CA GLN A 154 -11.97 8.57 0.39
C GLN A 154 -10.99 8.25 -0.76
N PRO A 155 -9.99 7.39 -0.52
CA PRO A 155 -8.94 7.12 -1.51
C PRO A 155 -9.48 6.37 -2.73
N GLN A 156 -8.96 6.68 -3.92
CA GLN A 156 -9.35 6.05 -5.18
C GLN A 156 -8.30 5.01 -5.62
N SER A 157 -7.02 5.37 -5.65
CA SER A 157 -5.90 4.55 -6.06
C SER A 157 -5.57 3.43 -5.06
N ALA A 158 -4.95 2.36 -5.56
CA ALA A 158 -4.50 1.25 -4.74
C ALA A 158 -3.43 1.69 -3.71
N GLU A 159 -2.52 2.58 -4.11
CA GLU A 159 -1.43 3.04 -3.26
C GLU A 159 -1.94 3.89 -2.08
N MET A 160 -2.86 4.84 -2.34
CA MET A 160 -3.45 5.65 -1.27
C MET A 160 -4.32 4.81 -0.32
N LYS A 161 -5.04 3.82 -0.83
CA LYS A 161 -5.79 2.85 -0.01
C LYS A 161 -4.87 2.07 0.93
N LYS A 162 -3.73 1.57 0.42
CA LYS A 162 -2.72 0.87 1.25
C LYS A 162 -2.13 1.80 2.31
N PHE A 163 -1.76 3.03 1.94
CA PHE A 163 -1.25 4.03 2.87
C PHE A 163 -2.21 4.27 4.04
N LEU A 164 -3.49 4.54 3.78
CA LEU A 164 -4.49 4.75 4.83
C LEU A 164 -4.75 3.48 5.65
N LYS A 165 -4.71 2.30 5.03
CA LYS A 165 -4.81 1.01 5.74
C LYS A 165 -3.65 0.83 6.73
N ARG A 166 -2.43 1.22 6.37
CA ARG A 166 -1.23 1.15 7.24
C ARG A 166 -1.23 2.21 8.35
N LEU A 167 -2.04 3.26 8.23
CA LEU A 167 -2.20 4.27 9.28
C LEU A 167 -3.12 3.82 10.42
N ARG A 168 -4.16 3.02 10.12
CA ARG A 168 -5.25 2.66 11.05
C ARG A 168 -4.92 1.77 12.29
N PRO A 169 -4.00 0.78 12.29
CA PRO A 169 -4.06 -0.26 13.34
C PRO A 169 -3.32 -0.01 14.68
N SER A 170 -2.46 1.00 14.85
CA SER A 170 -1.56 1.02 16.03
C SER A 170 -0.84 2.31 16.46
N TYR A 171 -0.94 3.46 15.76
CA TYR A 171 0.04 4.55 15.96
C TYR A 171 -0.49 5.95 16.27
N VAL A 172 -1.80 6.18 16.29
CA VAL A 172 -2.28 7.49 16.80
C VAL A 172 -1.94 7.66 18.29
N GLU A 173 -1.84 6.57 19.07
CA GLU A 173 -1.34 6.62 20.44
C GLU A 173 0.14 7.02 20.55
N ALA A 174 1.00 6.65 19.60
CA ALA A 174 2.43 6.99 19.63
C ALA A 174 2.67 8.46 19.26
N PHE A 175 1.92 8.99 18.28
CA PHE A 175 1.99 10.39 17.90
C PHE A 175 1.37 11.33 18.95
N ASN A 176 0.41 10.84 19.75
CA ASN A 176 -0.19 11.59 20.85
C ASN A 176 0.64 11.57 22.15
N LYS A 177 1.61 10.66 22.30
CA LYS A 177 2.43 10.51 23.52
C LYS A 177 3.69 11.38 23.57
N ASN A 178 4.20 11.82 22.42
CA ASN A 178 5.37 12.68 22.41
C ASN A 178 4.93 14.13 22.54
N GLU A 179 5.22 14.75 23.69
CA GLU A 179 5.31 16.21 23.77
C GLU A 179 6.32 16.66 22.71
N VAL A 180 5.83 17.37 21.70
CA VAL A 180 6.71 17.98 20.71
C VAL A 180 7.44 19.09 21.46
N ASN A 181 8.74 18.89 21.67
CA ASN A 181 9.59 19.96 22.17
C ASN A 181 9.44 21.17 21.23
N LEU A 182 8.95 22.29 21.76
CA LEU A 182 8.86 23.55 21.02
C LEU A 182 10.21 23.86 20.42
N ILE A 183 10.22 23.96 19.10
CA ILE A 183 11.47 24.05 18.37
C ILE A 183 12.00 25.48 18.47
N LYS A 184 13.27 25.57 18.85
CA LYS A 184 14.07 26.80 18.88
C LYS A 184 14.87 26.93 17.57
N ASP A 185 14.17 26.98 16.44
CA ASP A 185 14.79 27.27 15.13
C ASP A 185 14.43 28.72 14.73
N PRO A 186 15.42 29.58 14.43
CA PRO A 186 15.19 30.97 14.03
C PRO A 186 14.30 31.15 12.78
N SER A 187 14.21 30.12 11.92
CA SER A 187 13.35 30.08 10.74
C SER A 187 11.90 29.78 11.11
N ILE A 188 11.69 28.91 12.09
CA ILE A 188 10.36 28.67 12.66
C ILE A 188 9.91 29.92 13.40
N GLU A 189 10.80 30.57 14.14
CA GLU A 189 10.50 31.84 14.80
C GLU A 189 10.13 32.94 13.80
N ARG A 190 10.88 33.08 12.69
CA ARG A 190 10.52 34.00 11.58
C ARG A 190 9.21 33.66 10.88
N TRP A 191 8.83 32.39 10.83
CA TRP A 191 7.53 32.02 10.29
C TRP A 191 6.42 32.28 11.33
N ARG A 192 6.68 32.04 12.61
CA ARG A 192 5.81 32.39 13.73
C ARG A 192 5.54 33.89 13.75
N THR A 193 6.51 34.75 13.44
CA THR A 193 6.31 36.22 13.37
C THR A 193 5.28 36.68 12.35
N HIS A 194 4.87 35.87 11.39
CA HIS A 194 3.74 36.20 10.51
C HIS A 194 2.39 36.27 11.22
N TRP A 195 2.26 35.68 12.41
CA TRP A 195 1.02 35.66 13.19
C TRP A 195 1.22 35.79 14.70
N CYS A 196 2.48 35.72 15.16
CA CYS A 196 2.91 35.85 16.55
C CYS A 196 4.19 36.67 16.70
N GLN A 197 4.12 37.86 17.27
CA GLN A 197 5.29 38.72 17.49
C GLN A 197 6.34 38.07 18.42
N ASN A 198 5.92 37.28 19.41
CA ASN A 198 6.78 36.55 20.36
C ASN A 198 6.08 35.26 20.83
N GLU A 199 6.80 34.34 21.49
CA GLU A 199 6.27 33.10 22.12
C GLU A 199 5.06 33.33 23.06
N LYS A 200 4.85 34.56 23.53
CA LYS A 200 3.79 34.92 24.49
C LYS A 200 2.72 35.86 23.93
N LYS A 201 2.89 36.41 22.72
CA LYS A 201 1.98 37.44 22.17
C LYS A 201 1.70 37.19 20.69
N CYS A 202 0.59 36.51 20.42
CA CYS A 202 0.05 36.35 19.08
C CYS A 202 -1.03 37.39 18.80
N GLU A 203 -0.73 38.36 17.93
CA GLU A 203 -1.70 39.38 17.52
C GLU A 203 -2.76 38.82 16.57
N ASN A 204 -2.50 37.69 15.89
CA ASN A 204 -3.41 37.12 14.90
C ASN A 204 -3.60 35.60 15.09
N GLN A 205 -4.18 35.20 16.23
CA GLN A 205 -4.51 33.80 16.49
C GLN A 205 -5.47 33.21 15.43
N ASP A 206 -6.37 34.03 14.88
CA ASP A 206 -7.33 33.61 13.86
C ASP A 206 -6.65 33.17 12.57
N ALA A 207 -5.55 33.82 12.16
CA ALA A 207 -4.74 33.35 11.04
C ALA A 207 -4.14 31.96 11.30
N GLY A 208 -3.64 31.69 12.50
CA GLY A 208 -3.12 30.38 12.89
C GLY A 208 -4.20 29.28 12.85
N LYS A 209 -5.39 29.58 13.38
CA LYS A 209 -6.55 28.67 13.33
C LYS A 209 -6.97 28.39 11.89
N LYS A 210 -7.04 29.43 11.05
CA LYS A 210 -7.37 29.30 9.64
C LYS A 210 -6.37 28.42 8.91
N ILE A 211 -5.07 28.63 9.07
CA ILE A 211 -4.06 27.79 8.39
C ILE A 211 -4.12 26.35 8.89
N CYS A 212 -4.37 26.10 10.18
CA CYS A 212 -4.59 24.75 10.68
C CYS A 212 -5.81 24.09 9.99
N GLN A 213 -6.95 24.78 9.92
CA GLN A 213 -8.15 24.26 9.26
C GLN A 213 -7.93 24.02 7.77
N ASP A 214 -7.28 24.94 7.06
CA ASP A 214 -6.97 24.83 5.65
C ASP A 214 -5.99 23.67 5.39
N SER A 215 -5.01 23.47 6.27
CA SER A 215 -4.09 22.33 6.22
C SER A 215 -4.80 20.99 6.44
N ARG A 216 -5.74 20.92 7.38
CA ARG A 216 -6.58 19.73 7.60
C ARG A 216 -7.43 19.40 6.38
N LYS A 217 -8.12 20.41 5.83
CA LYS A 217 -8.93 20.24 4.61
C LYS A 217 -8.07 19.75 3.44
N LEU A 218 -6.88 20.33 3.29
CA LEU A 218 -5.95 19.93 2.23
C LEU A 218 -5.46 18.48 2.41
N ILE A 219 -5.15 18.04 3.63
CA ILE A 219 -4.84 16.62 3.88
C ILE A 219 -6.00 15.73 3.41
N VAL A 220 -7.25 16.06 3.77
CA VAL A 220 -8.44 15.29 3.37
C VAL A 220 -8.60 15.27 1.84
N GLN A 221 -8.38 16.40 1.18
CA GLN A 221 -8.42 16.47 -0.29
C GLN A 221 -7.35 15.60 -0.94
N ILE A 222 -6.11 15.65 -0.43
CA ILE A 222 -4.98 14.89 -0.96
C ILE A 222 -5.17 13.39 -0.75
N CYS A 223 -5.54 12.95 0.45
CA CYS A 223 -5.74 11.53 0.74
C CYS A 223 -7.00 10.95 0.09
N SER A 224 -7.96 11.81 -0.31
CA SER A 224 -9.10 11.43 -1.14
C SER A 224 -8.83 11.58 -2.63
N GLU A 225 -7.63 12.04 -3.00
CA GLU A 225 -7.15 12.23 -4.37
C GLU A 225 -8.00 13.20 -5.22
N ASN A 226 -8.75 14.07 -4.53
CA ASN A 226 -9.57 15.15 -5.10
C ASN A 226 -8.80 16.49 -5.14
N ASP A 227 -7.49 16.45 -4.95
CA ASP A 227 -6.59 17.60 -4.99
C ASP A 227 -6.08 17.91 -6.40
N SER A 228 -5.74 19.17 -6.60
CA SER A 228 -5.03 19.68 -7.77
C SER A 228 -3.53 19.88 -7.49
N LEU A 229 -2.93 19.07 -6.62
CA LEU A 229 -1.48 19.05 -6.42
C LEU A 229 -0.83 18.07 -7.39
N TYR A 230 0.32 18.49 -7.89
CA TYR A 230 1.17 17.70 -8.76
C TYR A 230 2.61 17.75 -8.24
N GLY A 231 3.49 18.55 -8.85
CA GLY A 231 4.91 18.56 -8.52
C GLY A 231 5.30 19.50 -7.38
N LEU A 232 4.38 20.34 -6.88
CA LEU A 232 4.70 21.46 -5.99
C LEU A 232 5.87 22.28 -6.56
N SER A 233 5.81 22.61 -7.84
CA SER A 233 6.89 23.27 -8.60
C SER A 233 7.34 24.60 -8.00
N TYR A 234 6.46 25.26 -7.23
CA TYR A 234 6.75 26.50 -6.52
C TYR A 234 7.49 26.30 -5.19
N ILE A 235 7.80 25.05 -4.81
CA ILE A 235 8.53 24.64 -3.60
C ILE A 235 9.63 23.63 -3.98
N PRO A 236 10.81 24.10 -4.43
CA PRO A 236 11.85 23.24 -5.01
C PRO A 236 12.40 22.19 -4.03
N GLU A 237 12.25 22.41 -2.72
CA GLU A 237 12.61 21.44 -1.69
C GLU A 237 11.88 20.10 -1.86
N MET A 238 10.63 20.09 -2.33
CA MET A 238 9.83 18.87 -2.47
C MET A 238 10.45 17.90 -3.47
N ALA A 239 10.78 18.38 -4.67
CA ALA A 239 11.47 17.59 -5.68
C ALA A 239 12.84 17.13 -5.16
N ARG A 240 13.59 18.00 -4.47
CA ARG A 240 14.90 17.65 -3.91
C ARG A 240 14.82 16.51 -2.90
N ILE A 241 13.83 16.52 -2.00
CA ILE A 241 13.62 15.45 -1.02
C ILE A 241 13.40 14.12 -1.74
N LEU A 242 12.54 14.11 -2.77
CA LEU A 242 12.23 12.88 -3.50
C LEU A 242 13.45 12.31 -4.24
N LYS A 243 14.31 13.17 -4.81
CA LYS A 243 15.57 12.75 -5.47
C LYS A 243 16.52 11.99 -4.55
N THR A 244 16.45 12.20 -3.25
CA THR A 244 17.29 11.51 -2.26
C THR A 244 16.57 10.37 -1.54
N SER A 245 15.28 10.18 -1.81
CA SER A 245 14.44 9.21 -1.11
C SER A 245 14.51 7.81 -1.74
N ASN A 246 13.99 6.82 -1.01
CA ASN A 246 13.88 5.43 -1.49
C ASN A 246 12.98 5.29 -2.74
N VAL A 247 12.11 6.26 -3.02
CA VAL A 247 11.27 6.27 -4.23
C VAL A 247 12.10 6.20 -5.51
N MET A 248 13.33 6.72 -5.49
CA MET A 248 14.22 6.68 -6.65
C MET A 248 14.60 5.26 -7.06
N ASN A 249 14.56 4.27 -6.16
CA ASN A 249 14.80 2.87 -6.52
C ASN A 249 13.74 2.32 -7.48
N ILE A 250 12.53 2.88 -7.46
CA ILE A 250 11.42 2.50 -8.33
C ILE A 250 11.45 3.35 -9.60
N LEU A 251 11.62 4.66 -9.47
CA LEU A 251 11.61 5.59 -10.62
C LEU A 251 12.84 5.43 -11.52
N ASN A 252 13.98 5.01 -10.96
CA ASN A 252 15.24 4.96 -11.69
C ASN A 252 15.62 3.56 -12.20
N GLN A 253 14.66 2.63 -12.29
CA GLN A 253 14.91 1.28 -12.80
C GLN A 253 15.51 1.29 -14.21
N GLU A 254 15.09 2.24 -15.05
CA GLU A 254 15.57 2.42 -16.43
C GLU A 254 16.63 3.54 -16.57
N GLY A 255 17.09 4.13 -15.46
CA GLY A 255 18.08 5.22 -15.46
C GLY A 255 17.54 6.63 -15.75
N TYR A 256 16.22 6.77 -15.96
CA TYR A 256 15.56 8.05 -16.27
C TYR A 256 14.91 8.73 -15.05
N GLY A 257 15.02 8.18 -13.85
CA GLY A 257 14.17 8.57 -12.72
C GLY A 257 14.27 10.05 -12.34
N ILE A 258 15.49 10.60 -12.30
CA ILE A 258 15.70 12.02 -11.96
C ILE A 258 15.12 12.92 -13.05
N GLY A 259 15.36 12.57 -14.32
CA GLY A 259 14.82 13.29 -15.47
C GLY A 259 13.30 13.28 -15.49
N CYS A 260 12.68 12.14 -15.18
CA CYS A 260 11.23 12.01 -15.12
C CYS A 260 10.62 12.83 -13.99
N LEU A 261 11.27 12.86 -12.82
CA LEU A 261 10.82 13.71 -11.71
C LEU A 261 10.87 15.20 -12.08
N ASP A 262 11.97 15.66 -12.67
CA ASP A 262 12.14 17.07 -13.07
C ASP A 262 11.17 17.47 -14.18
N ARG A 263 10.99 16.59 -15.18
CA ARG A 263 10.04 16.79 -16.26
C ARG A 263 8.61 16.82 -15.74
N PHE A 264 8.25 15.96 -14.78
CA PHE A 264 6.92 15.97 -14.16
C PHE A 264 6.64 17.29 -13.45
N VAL A 265 7.59 17.80 -12.65
CA VAL A 265 7.43 19.10 -12.00
C VAL A 265 7.24 20.23 -13.02
N THR A 266 7.96 20.17 -14.15
CA THR A 266 7.90 21.18 -15.20
C THR A 266 6.57 21.13 -15.96
N LEU A 267 6.12 19.94 -16.37
CA LEU A 267 4.88 19.74 -17.13
C LEU A 267 3.64 20.20 -16.35
N PHE A 268 3.60 19.93 -15.05
CA PHE A 268 2.41 20.18 -14.23
C PHE A 268 2.42 21.55 -13.52
N ARG A 269 3.47 22.36 -13.69
CA ARG A 269 3.66 23.67 -13.03
C ARG A 269 2.51 24.66 -13.25
N ASP A 270 1.93 24.67 -14.44
CA ASP A 270 0.93 25.67 -14.84
C ASP A 270 -0.51 25.24 -14.53
N ILE A 271 -0.73 23.94 -14.30
CA ILE A 271 -2.05 23.36 -13.97
C ILE A 271 -2.21 23.03 -12.49
N GLU A 272 -1.12 23.00 -11.71
CA GLU A 272 -1.20 22.77 -10.27
C GLU A 272 -1.74 23.98 -9.50
N SER A 273 -2.54 23.70 -8.48
CA SER A 273 -3.03 24.74 -7.57
C SER A 273 -1.95 25.20 -6.60
N LYS A 274 -1.78 26.51 -6.46
CA LYS A 274 -0.79 27.13 -5.56
C LYS A 274 -1.44 27.52 -4.24
N TYR A 275 -1.04 26.86 -3.16
CA TYR A 275 -1.49 27.19 -1.81
C TYR A 275 -0.52 28.17 -1.15
N TYR A 276 -0.99 29.40 -0.89
CA TYR A 276 -0.13 30.51 -0.46
C TYR A 276 0.65 30.23 0.83
N TRP A 277 0.08 29.45 1.76
CA TRP A 277 0.71 29.13 3.05
C TRP A 277 1.71 27.98 2.97
N LEU A 278 1.67 27.15 1.93
CA LEU A 278 2.62 26.05 1.78
C LEU A 278 4.04 26.54 1.47
N LYS A 279 4.15 27.54 0.61
CA LYS A 279 5.43 28.11 0.17
C LYS A 279 6.33 28.56 1.34
N PRO A 280 5.84 29.28 2.36
CA PRO A 280 6.65 29.62 3.53
C PRO A 280 6.84 28.46 4.51
N ILE A 281 5.87 27.55 4.67
CA ILE A 281 5.89 26.57 5.76
C ILE A 281 6.69 25.31 5.44
N LEU A 282 6.57 24.77 4.23
CA LEU A 282 7.24 23.51 3.88
C LEU A 282 8.77 23.62 3.89
N PRO A 283 9.40 24.72 3.40
CA PRO A 283 10.84 24.91 3.52
C PRO A 283 11.33 25.02 4.97
N VAL A 284 10.48 25.53 5.87
CA VAL A 284 10.78 25.60 7.31
C VAL A 284 10.81 24.20 7.91
N ILE A 285 9.81 23.37 7.62
CA ILE A 285 9.78 21.95 8.04
C ILE A 285 10.96 21.18 7.44
N PHE A 286 11.31 21.43 6.18
CA PHE A 286 12.47 20.81 5.54
C PHE A 286 13.78 21.17 6.28
N ARG A 287 14.03 22.45 6.56
CA ARG A 287 15.20 22.90 7.33
C ARG A 287 15.24 22.29 8.73
N LYS A 288 14.09 22.22 9.40
CA LYS A 288 13.93 21.52 10.68
C LYS A 288 14.38 20.07 10.58
N ASN A 289 13.89 19.32 9.60
CA ASN A 289 14.19 17.90 9.46
C ASN A 289 15.69 17.68 9.21
N ILE A 290 16.36 18.57 8.47
CA ILE A 290 17.82 18.56 8.32
C ILE A 290 18.53 18.88 9.63
N ALA A 291 18.19 20.02 10.25
CA ALA A 291 18.92 20.54 11.42
C ALA A 291 18.73 19.64 12.66
N GLY A 292 17.53 19.11 12.84
CA GLY A 292 17.19 18.21 13.94
C GLY A 292 17.67 16.77 13.74
N GLN A 293 18.43 16.48 12.68
CA GLN A 293 18.82 15.11 12.29
C GLN A 293 17.63 14.15 12.34
N SER A 294 16.47 14.59 11.82
CA SER A 294 15.28 13.76 11.79
C SER A 294 15.62 12.44 11.12
N LYS A 295 15.11 11.34 11.69
CA LYS A 295 15.32 9.99 11.15
C LYS A 295 14.91 9.90 9.67
N TYR A 296 13.92 10.70 9.25
CA TYR A 296 13.43 10.79 7.88
C TYR A 296 13.27 12.26 7.46
N LEU A 297 13.87 12.64 6.32
CA LEU A 297 13.75 13.98 5.76
C LEU A 297 12.37 14.22 5.16
N GLU A 298 11.75 13.15 4.68
CA GLU A 298 10.43 13.09 4.06
C GLU A 298 9.28 13.25 5.08
N GLY A 299 9.60 13.26 6.38
CA GLY A 299 8.64 13.29 7.48
C GLY A 299 8.11 11.91 7.87
N GLU A 300 7.43 11.83 9.01
CA GLU A 300 7.12 10.56 9.66
C GLU A 300 6.10 9.69 8.91
N LEU A 301 5.15 10.30 8.19
CA LEU A 301 4.12 9.55 7.48
C LEU A 301 4.59 9.03 6.13
N PHE A 302 5.60 9.65 5.54
CA PHE A 302 6.05 9.32 4.18
C PHE A 302 6.46 7.86 4.05
N LEU A 303 7.27 7.34 4.98
CA LEU A 303 7.75 5.96 4.91
C LEU A 303 6.62 4.94 4.83
N ARG A 304 5.47 5.20 5.45
CA ARG A 304 4.33 4.26 5.46
C ARG A 304 3.65 4.14 4.09
N GLY A 305 3.67 5.22 3.32
CA GLY A 305 3.12 5.24 1.97
C GLY A 305 4.15 4.87 0.90
N ALA A 306 5.44 5.13 1.14
CA ALA A 306 6.51 4.94 0.16
C ALA A 306 7.07 3.51 0.15
N LEU A 307 6.23 2.51 0.45
CA LEU A 307 6.64 1.11 0.58
C LEU A 307 6.42 0.29 -0.67
N ARG A 308 6.09 0.91 -1.80
CA ARG A 308 5.82 0.19 -3.05
C ARG A 308 6.97 -0.76 -3.42
N GLU A 309 8.22 -0.37 -3.19
CA GLU A 309 9.40 -1.22 -3.41
C GLU A 309 9.32 -2.51 -2.57
N TYR A 310 8.86 -2.40 -1.32
CA TYR A 310 8.69 -3.53 -0.41
C TYR A 310 7.43 -4.34 -0.76
N ASP A 311 6.35 -3.70 -1.19
CA ASP A 311 5.13 -4.37 -1.65
C ASP A 311 5.40 -5.26 -2.86
N GLU A 312 6.11 -4.73 -3.87
CA GLU A 312 6.53 -5.47 -5.07
C GLU A 312 7.44 -6.65 -4.72
N LYS A 313 8.22 -6.53 -3.63
CA LYS A 313 9.05 -7.60 -3.07
C LYS A 313 8.28 -8.54 -2.12
N GLY A 314 6.99 -8.28 -1.87
CA GLY A 314 6.13 -9.08 -0.98
C GLY A 314 6.42 -8.90 0.51
N LEU A 315 7.07 -7.80 0.90
CA LEU A 315 7.46 -7.43 2.27
C LEU A 315 6.53 -6.39 2.91
N GLY A 316 5.60 -5.81 2.13
CA GLY A 316 4.71 -4.73 2.57
C GLY A 316 3.86 -5.04 3.80
N ASP A 317 3.24 -6.21 3.83
CA ASP A 317 2.36 -6.64 4.92
C ASP A 317 3.12 -7.11 6.17
N PHE A 318 4.41 -7.43 6.02
CA PHE A 318 5.29 -7.80 7.13
C PHE A 318 5.66 -6.58 7.98
N LEU A 319 5.96 -5.45 7.34
CA LEU A 319 6.36 -4.22 8.03
C LEU A 319 5.19 -3.54 8.76
N PHE A 320 3.96 -3.72 8.27
CA PHE A 320 2.75 -3.09 8.82
C PHE A 320 1.61 -4.10 8.86
N ALA A 321 1.75 -5.11 9.72
CA ALA A 321 0.73 -6.14 9.91
C ALA A 321 -0.61 -5.49 10.31
N VAL A 322 -1.57 -5.54 9.39
CA VAL A 322 -2.93 -5.09 9.65
C VAL A 322 -3.56 -6.13 10.56
N LYS A 323 -3.86 -5.75 11.82
CA LYS A 323 -4.71 -6.57 12.67
C LYS A 323 -6.02 -6.82 11.90
N PRO A 324 -6.44 -8.07 11.67
CA PRO A 324 -7.71 -8.32 11.00
C PRO A 324 -8.79 -7.61 11.81
N VAL A 325 -9.55 -6.76 11.12
CA VAL A 325 -10.77 -6.17 11.68
C VAL A 325 -11.60 -7.36 12.13
N LYS A 326 -11.95 -7.44 13.43
CA LYS A 326 -12.96 -8.39 13.89
C LYS A 326 -14.19 -8.10 13.03
N GLU A 327 -14.50 -8.99 12.09
CA GLU A 327 -15.79 -8.96 11.43
C GLU A 327 -16.82 -8.91 12.55
N SER A 328 -17.61 -7.84 12.57
CA SER A 328 -18.79 -7.78 13.41
C SER A 328 -19.60 -9.02 13.05
N SER A 329 -19.55 -10.01 13.93
CA SER A 329 -20.42 -11.16 13.87
C SER A 329 -21.83 -10.59 13.85
N LYS A 330 -22.47 -10.61 12.69
CA LYS A 330 -23.92 -10.50 12.63
C LYS A 330 -24.44 -11.57 13.58
N GLU A 331 -25.04 -11.14 14.68
CA GLU A 331 -25.74 -12.01 15.62
C GLU A 331 -26.72 -12.85 14.79
N LEU A 332 -26.43 -14.15 14.70
CA LEU A 332 -27.42 -15.12 14.30
C LEU A 332 -28.48 -15.16 15.41
N PRO A 333 -29.78 -15.17 15.07
CA PRO A 333 -30.83 -15.20 16.08
C PRO A 333 -30.69 -16.45 16.95
N GLU A 334 -30.80 -16.26 18.26
CA GLU A 334 -30.83 -17.32 19.27
C GLU A 334 -31.81 -18.43 18.89
N VAL A 335 -31.28 -19.64 18.71
CA VAL A 335 -32.09 -20.85 18.55
C VAL A 335 -32.56 -21.27 19.94
N VAL A 336 -33.87 -21.09 20.18
CA VAL A 336 -34.56 -21.60 21.36
C VAL A 336 -34.39 -23.12 21.42
N SER A 337 -33.79 -23.60 22.50
CA SER A 337 -33.64 -25.01 22.83
C SER A 337 -34.99 -25.63 23.17
N ILE A 338 -35.44 -26.61 22.37
CA ILE A 338 -36.49 -27.53 22.80
C ILE A 338 -35.80 -28.77 23.35
N ILE A 339 -35.74 -28.83 24.68
CA ILE A 339 -35.46 -30.05 25.44
C ILE A 339 -36.58 -31.04 25.12
N LYS A 340 -36.23 -32.22 24.59
CA LYS A 340 -37.12 -33.38 24.62
C LYS A 340 -36.37 -34.54 25.27
N LEU A 341 -36.80 -34.87 26.50
CA LEU A 341 -36.42 -36.10 27.20
C LEU A 341 -36.73 -37.30 26.29
N MET A 342 -35.75 -38.19 26.17
CA MET A 342 -35.88 -39.52 25.62
C MET A 342 -36.14 -40.46 26.81
N GLU A 343 -37.38 -40.94 26.96
CA GLU A 343 -37.69 -42.15 27.73
C GLU A 343 -37.75 -43.34 26.75
N GLU A 344 -37.18 -44.47 27.18
CA GLU A 344 -37.03 -45.71 26.43
C GLU A 344 -38.37 -46.40 26.11
N PRO A 345 -38.48 -47.14 24.99
CA PRO A 345 -39.68 -47.89 24.64
C PRO A 345 -39.64 -49.31 25.23
N THR A 346 -40.74 -49.73 25.86
CA THR A 346 -41.09 -51.15 26.01
C THR A 346 -42.13 -51.56 24.95
N PRO A 347 -42.06 -52.78 24.40
CA PRO A 347 -42.84 -53.19 23.23
C PRO A 347 -44.01 -54.11 23.61
N THR A 348 -45.19 -53.95 22.99
CA THR A 348 -46.13 -55.03 22.59
C THR A 348 -47.33 -54.47 21.77
N PRO A 349 -48.17 -55.29 21.08
CA PRO A 349 -48.25 -55.28 19.61
C PRO A 349 -49.62 -54.85 19.02
N LEU A 350 -49.63 -54.73 17.67
CA LEU A 350 -50.71 -54.76 16.65
C LEU A 350 -52.15 -55.11 17.13
N PRO A 351 -53.24 -54.57 16.52
CA PRO A 351 -53.38 -54.54 15.05
C PRO A 351 -54.21 -53.40 14.40
N SER A 352 -54.05 -53.33 13.06
CA SER A 352 -55.09 -53.07 12.05
C SER A 352 -56.02 -51.86 12.21
N VAL A 353 -55.86 -50.85 11.34
CA VAL A 353 -56.88 -50.45 10.34
C VAL A 353 -56.18 -49.67 9.22
N SER A 354 -56.38 -50.10 7.98
CA SER A 354 -56.02 -49.38 6.76
C SER A 354 -57.04 -48.28 6.44
N VAL A 355 -56.60 -47.03 6.32
CA VAL A 355 -57.33 -46.02 5.51
C VAL A 355 -56.32 -45.17 4.74
N LYS A 356 -56.51 -45.15 3.42
CA LYS A 356 -55.90 -44.28 2.41
C LYS A 356 -56.02 -42.79 2.79
N SER A 357 -54.97 -42.01 2.56
CA SER A 357 -55.03 -40.56 2.31
C SER A 357 -53.77 -40.18 1.52
N GLU A 358 -53.88 -40.02 0.21
CA GLU A 358 -53.99 -38.73 -0.50
C GLU A 358 -52.77 -37.82 -0.36
N GLU A 359 -52.13 -37.59 -1.52
CA GLU A 359 -50.96 -36.76 -1.77
C GLU A 359 -51.07 -35.35 -1.17
N LYS A 360 -49.97 -34.91 -0.55
CA LYS A 360 -49.68 -33.50 -0.34
C LYS A 360 -48.28 -33.16 -0.87
N PRO A 361 -48.10 -31.92 -1.35
CA PRO A 361 -47.12 -31.56 -2.37
C PRO A 361 -45.69 -31.53 -1.84
N ALA A 362 -44.74 -31.78 -2.75
CA ALA A 362 -43.31 -31.70 -2.52
C ALA A 362 -42.94 -30.36 -1.86
N ARG A 363 -42.44 -30.44 -0.64
CA ARG A 363 -41.76 -29.35 0.05
C ARG A 363 -40.38 -29.20 -0.57
N ASP A 364 -40.07 -28.01 -1.08
CA ASP A 364 -38.71 -27.63 -1.45
C ASP A 364 -37.77 -27.90 -0.27
N THR A 365 -36.93 -28.92 -0.41
CA THR A 365 -35.82 -29.16 0.50
C THR A 365 -34.81 -28.04 0.32
N VAL A 366 -34.78 -27.12 1.28
CA VAL A 366 -33.66 -26.19 1.47
C VAL A 366 -32.40 -27.05 1.63
N ALA A 367 -31.53 -26.99 0.62
CA ALA A 367 -30.22 -27.64 0.68
C ALA A 367 -29.42 -26.99 1.81
N PHE A 368 -29.24 -27.71 2.92
CA PHE A 368 -28.24 -27.37 3.92
C PHE A 368 -26.87 -27.46 3.23
N ALA A 369 -26.18 -26.33 3.12
CA ALA A 369 -24.79 -26.33 2.67
C ALA A 369 -23.97 -27.28 3.57
N PRO A 370 -23.11 -28.13 2.99
CA PRO A 370 -22.31 -29.06 3.79
C PRO A 370 -21.41 -28.26 4.73
N VAL A 371 -21.49 -28.58 6.03
CA VAL A 371 -20.57 -28.06 7.05
C VAL A 371 -19.16 -28.50 6.66
N VAL A 372 -18.33 -27.55 6.24
CA VAL A 372 -16.92 -27.80 5.93
C VAL A 372 -16.21 -28.11 7.25
N VAL A 373 -15.93 -29.39 7.49
CA VAL A 373 -15.08 -29.81 8.61
C VAL A 373 -13.65 -29.36 8.30
N VAL A 374 -13.18 -28.33 9.00
CA VAL A 374 -11.80 -27.84 8.87
C VAL A 374 -10.86 -28.90 9.42
N LYS A 375 -10.06 -29.53 8.56
CA LYS A 375 -9.03 -30.49 8.96
C LYS A 375 -7.91 -29.74 9.69
N LEU A 376 -7.67 -30.08 10.95
CA LEU A 376 -6.55 -29.56 11.74
C LEU A 376 -5.23 -30.13 11.23
N SER A 377 -4.17 -29.31 11.23
CA SER A 377 -2.81 -29.81 10.98
C SER A 377 -2.33 -30.77 12.06
N GLU A 378 -1.35 -31.60 11.72
CA GLU A 378 -0.68 -32.52 12.62
C GLU A 378 -0.13 -31.78 13.84
N PHE A 379 0.50 -30.62 13.64
CA PHE A 379 1.02 -29.78 14.72
C PHE A 379 -0.09 -29.39 15.73
N GLU A 380 -1.23 -28.91 15.25
CA GLU A 380 -2.35 -28.49 16.09
C GLU A 380 -3.06 -29.67 16.75
N SER A 381 -3.24 -30.77 16.00
CA SER A 381 -3.88 -31.98 16.51
C SER A 381 -3.08 -32.58 17.68
N LYS A 382 -1.75 -32.52 17.62
CA LYS A 382 -0.88 -33.01 18.69
C LYS A 382 -0.86 -32.09 19.90
N ILE A 383 -0.98 -30.77 19.71
CA ILE A 383 -1.16 -29.84 20.83
C ILE A 383 -2.42 -30.20 21.60
N GLN A 384 -3.55 -30.33 20.89
CA GLN A 384 -4.83 -30.70 21.50
C GLN A 384 -4.75 -32.06 22.20
N LEU A 385 -4.13 -33.06 21.57
CA LEU A 385 -3.97 -34.39 22.15
C LEU A 385 -3.10 -34.36 23.42
N ARG A 386 -2.01 -33.59 23.41
CA ARG A 386 -1.13 -33.41 24.57
C ARG A 386 -1.89 -32.75 25.72
N GLU A 387 -2.64 -31.68 25.45
CA GLU A 387 -3.44 -30.98 26.46
C GLU A 387 -4.56 -31.88 27.02
N GLN A 388 -5.28 -32.60 26.15
CA GLN A 388 -6.35 -33.54 26.56
C GLN A 388 -5.87 -34.71 27.42
N ARG A 389 -4.64 -35.19 27.16
CA ARG A 389 -4.04 -36.32 27.89
C ARG A 389 -3.06 -35.88 28.97
N SER A 390 -2.89 -34.57 29.18
CA SER A 390 -1.94 -33.97 30.13
C SER A 390 -0.52 -34.58 30.04
N LEU A 391 -0.03 -34.74 28.81
CA LEU A 391 1.31 -35.29 28.57
C LEU A 391 2.39 -34.19 28.69
N SER A 392 3.50 -34.52 29.32
CA SER A 392 4.64 -33.60 29.49
C SER A 392 5.44 -33.40 28.20
N ILE A 393 5.48 -34.42 27.34
CA ILE A 393 6.12 -34.37 26.02
C ILE A 393 5.31 -35.22 25.02
N LEU A 394 5.13 -34.70 23.80
CA LEU A 394 4.50 -35.43 22.71
C LEU A 394 5.20 -35.16 21.38
N GLY A 395 5.62 -36.22 20.69
CA GLY A 395 6.22 -36.13 19.36
C GLY A 395 5.18 -35.94 18.25
N ILE A 396 5.53 -35.11 17.27
CA ILE A 396 4.77 -34.90 16.04
C ILE A 396 5.14 -35.96 15.01
N ASP A 397 4.18 -36.51 14.25
CA ASP A 397 4.52 -37.38 13.13
C ASP A 397 5.06 -36.54 11.97
N MET A 398 6.38 -36.61 11.77
CA MET A 398 7.06 -35.79 10.75
C MET A 398 6.62 -36.15 9.32
N ASN A 399 6.16 -37.37 9.04
CA ASN A 399 5.69 -37.77 7.71
C ASN A 399 4.32 -37.18 7.37
N ILE A 400 3.48 -36.96 8.39
CA ILE A 400 2.20 -36.27 8.24
C ILE A 400 2.45 -34.77 8.15
N PHE A 401 3.33 -34.25 9.02
CA PHE A 401 3.71 -32.84 9.04
C PHE A 401 4.38 -32.35 7.75
N GLU A 402 5.14 -33.21 7.07
CA GLU A 402 5.71 -32.92 5.75
C GLU A 402 4.61 -32.64 4.71
N LYS A 403 3.52 -33.42 4.76
CA LYS A 403 2.37 -33.32 3.84
C LYS A 403 1.43 -32.16 4.19
N ASP A 404 1.48 -31.65 5.41
CA ASP A 404 0.73 -30.48 5.81
C ASP A 404 1.37 -29.22 5.21
N TYR A 405 0.58 -28.42 4.47
CA TYR A 405 1.02 -27.17 3.83
C TYR A 405 2.28 -27.33 2.94
N PRO A 406 2.23 -28.12 1.86
CA PRO A 406 3.39 -28.33 0.99
C PRO A 406 3.79 -27.02 0.30
N PHE A 407 5.09 -26.71 0.29
CA PHE A 407 5.61 -25.57 -0.45
C PHE A 407 5.70 -25.87 -1.94
N THR A 408 5.18 -24.96 -2.77
CA THR A 408 5.41 -25.02 -4.22
C THR A 408 6.84 -24.60 -4.57
N GLU A 409 7.37 -25.05 -5.71
CA GLU A 409 8.72 -24.69 -6.15
C GLU A 409 8.95 -23.17 -6.20
N ASP A 410 7.93 -22.41 -6.63
CA ASP A 410 7.99 -20.95 -6.67
C ASP A 410 8.09 -20.34 -5.27
N THR A 411 7.40 -20.95 -4.29
CA THR A 411 7.49 -20.54 -2.89
C THR A 411 8.89 -20.82 -2.34
N ILE A 412 9.46 -21.98 -2.65
CA ILE A 412 10.83 -22.35 -2.27
C ILE A 412 11.83 -21.36 -2.89
N LYS A 413 11.73 -21.05 -4.18
CA LYS A 413 12.61 -20.06 -4.84
C LYS A 413 12.51 -18.67 -4.21
N LYS A 414 11.29 -18.24 -3.85
CA LYS A 414 11.06 -16.97 -3.16
C LYS A 414 11.72 -16.97 -1.77
N TYR A 415 11.59 -18.06 -1.03
CA TYR A 415 12.21 -18.21 0.29
C TYR A 415 13.73 -18.32 0.21
N ASP A 416 14.29 -19.06 -0.74
CA ASP A 416 15.74 -19.16 -0.94
C ASP A 416 16.38 -17.80 -1.23
N LYS A 417 15.70 -16.90 -1.95
CA LYS A 417 16.19 -15.54 -2.20
C LYS A 417 16.17 -14.68 -0.94
N ASN A 418 15.16 -14.84 -0.10
CA ASN A 418 14.88 -13.91 1.01
C ASN A 418 15.45 -14.38 2.35
N LEU A 419 15.43 -15.68 2.63
CA LEU A 419 15.74 -16.26 3.93
C LEU A 419 17.20 -16.73 4.06
N LYS A 420 17.97 -16.77 2.97
CA LYS A 420 19.36 -17.25 2.95
C LYS A 420 20.25 -16.60 4.02
N ASN A 421 20.01 -15.33 4.33
CA ASN A 421 20.78 -14.58 5.32
C ASN A 421 20.25 -14.74 6.76
N TYR A 422 18.98 -15.12 6.92
CA TYR A 422 18.26 -15.14 8.21
C TYR A 422 18.56 -16.37 9.07
N TYR A 423 18.97 -17.49 8.47
CA TYR A 423 19.41 -18.69 9.21
C TYR A 423 20.92 -18.78 9.40
N SER A 424 21.66 -17.70 9.11
CA SER A 424 23.08 -17.60 9.44
C SER A 424 23.26 -17.43 10.94
N ARG A 425 24.36 -17.95 11.50
CA ARG A 425 24.63 -17.86 12.94
C ARG A 425 24.69 -16.41 13.44
N SER A 426 25.24 -15.49 12.65
CA SER A 426 25.32 -14.06 13.00
C SER A 426 23.93 -13.42 13.05
N ALA A 427 23.09 -13.64 12.02
CA ALA A 427 21.74 -13.07 11.99
C ALA A 427 20.86 -13.60 13.13
N LEU A 428 20.98 -14.90 13.45
CA LEU A 428 20.25 -15.49 14.58
C LEU A 428 20.73 -14.94 15.93
N MET A 429 22.03 -14.66 16.09
CA MET A 429 22.57 -14.02 17.31
C MET A 429 22.08 -12.57 17.45
N ASP A 430 22.03 -11.83 16.34
CA ASP A 430 21.49 -10.46 16.33
C ASP A 430 20.01 -10.47 16.72
N MET A 431 19.20 -11.37 16.15
CA MET A 431 17.77 -11.52 16.49
C MET A 431 17.56 -12.02 17.92
N LEU A 432 18.43 -12.90 18.43
CA LEU A 432 18.35 -13.35 19.82
C LEU A 432 18.63 -12.18 20.78
N SER A 433 19.66 -11.38 20.50
CA SER A 433 20.10 -10.30 21.39
C SER A 433 19.22 -9.04 21.33
N LEU A 434 18.72 -8.69 20.15
CA LEU A 434 17.90 -7.49 19.92
C LEU A 434 16.40 -7.76 20.06
N ASP A 435 15.93 -8.90 19.52
CA ASP A 435 14.51 -9.21 19.40
C ASP A 435 14.04 -10.34 20.33
N GLN A 436 14.93 -10.96 21.12
CA GLN A 436 14.61 -12.08 22.02
C GLN A 436 14.02 -13.31 21.29
N LEU A 437 14.55 -13.61 20.10
CA LEU A 437 14.11 -14.72 19.26
C LEU A 437 14.06 -16.06 20.02
N GLY A 438 12.93 -16.76 19.92
CA GLY A 438 12.68 -18.05 20.56
C GLY A 438 12.04 -17.96 21.95
N SER A 439 11.80 -16.74 22.45
CA SER A 439 11.04 -16.48 23.67
C SER A 439 9.52 -16.52 23.42
N LYS A 440 8.72 -16.45 24.49
CA LYS A 440 7.26 -16.34 24.40
C LYS A 440 6.80 -15.02 23.77
N GLN A 441 7.63 -13.97 23.84
CA GLN A 441 7.35 -12.65 23.27
C GLN A 441 7.61 -12.67 21.76
N GLU A 442 8.74 -13.22 21.33
CA GLU A 442 9.11 -13.37 19.92
C GLU A 442 9.43 -14.84 19.58
N PRO A 443 8.37 -15.66 19.36
CA PRO A 443 8.51 -17.08 19.03
C PRO A 443 8.97 -17.31 17.59
N VAL A 444 9.67 -18.42 17.36
CA VAL A 444 10.05 -18.85 16.01
C VAL A 444 8.79 -19.23 15.21
N ARG A 445 8.71 -18.80 13.95
CA ARG A 445 7.56 -19.11 13.09
C ARG A 445 7.61 -20.56 12.59
N LEU A 446 6.48 -21.27 12.65
CA LEU A 446 6.39 -22.66 12.20
C LEU A 446 6.67 -22.79 10.68
N LYS A 447 6.23 -21.81 9.87
CA LYS A 447 6.58 -21.72 8.44
C LYS A 447 8.09 -21.71 8.20
N PHE A 448 8.83 -20.96 9.00
CA PHE A 448 10.29 -20.87 8.88
C PHE A 448 10.95 -22.20 9.22
N LEU A 449 10.53 -22.82 10.33
CA LEU A 449 11.04 -24.12 10.75
C LEU A 449 10.74 -25.21 9.72
N LYS A 450 9.51 -25.26 9.21
CA LYS A 450 9.11 -26.20 8.14
C LYS A 450 9.90 -25.97 6.86
N TYR A 451 10.09 -24.72 6.43
CA TYR A 451 10.88 -24.43 5.23
C TYR A 451 12.31 -24.97 5.35
N LEU A 452 12.98 -24.78 6.50
CA LEU A 452 14.34 -25.30 6.70
C LEU A 452 14.39 -26.83 6.66
N MET A 453 13.32 -27.51 7.12
CA MET A 453 13.19 -28.96 7.07
C MET A 453 12.90 -29.47 5.66
N ASP A 454 11.88 -28.93 5.00
CA ASP A 454 11.42 -29.35 3.66
C ASP A 454 12.46 -29.05 2.55
N THR A 455 13.39 -28.12 2.79
CA THR A 455 14.45 -27.75 1.81
C THR A 455 15.84 -28.22 2.22
N ASP A 456 15.93 -29.16 3.16
CA ASP A 456 17.17 -29.79 3.63
C ASP A 456 18.27 -28.79 4.08
N LYS A 457 17.87 -27.62 4.60
CA LYS A 457 18.81 -26.60 5.10
C LYS A 457 19.28 -26.95 6.51
N HIS A 458 19.89 -28.13 6.68
CA HIS A 458 20.32 -28.65 7.99
C HIS A 458 21.25 -27.69 8.73
N GLN A 459 22.13 -26.98 8.01
CA GLN A 459 23.00 -25.96 8.62
C GLN A 459 22.19 -24.85 9.31
N GLY A 460 21.05 -24.45 8.75
CA GLY A 460 20.17 -23.45 9.36
C GLY A 460 19.53 -23.96 10.65
N LEU A 461 19.11 -25.23 10.68
CA LEU A 461 18.54 -25.87 11.87
C LEU A 461 19.60 -26.05 12.98
N PHE A 462 20.82 -26.45 12.62
CA PHE A 462 21.94 -26.52 13.58
C PHE A 462 22.33 -25.14 14.11
N ASN A 463 22.37 -24.11 13.26
CA ASN A 463 22.61 -22.73 13.71
C ASN A 463 21.52 -22.27 14.70
N LEU A 464 20.25 -22.61 14.42
CA LEU A 464 19.13 -22.27 15.27
C LEU A 464 19.25 -22.94 16.66
N GLN A 465 19.55 -24.24 16.71
CA GLN A 465 19.83 -24.93 17.97
C GLN A 465 21.06 -24.38 18.70
N ALA A 466 22.12 -24.04 17.97
CA ALA A 466 23.36 -23.53 18.57
C ALA A 466 23.22 -22.13 19.18
N VAL A 467 22.27 -21.33 18.68
CA VAL A 467 22.04 -19.95 19.14
C VAL A 467 20.95 -19.91 20.21
N ILE A 468 19.78 -20.49 19.94
CA ILE A 468 18.59 -20.40 20.81
C ILE A 468 18.56 -21.56 21.82
N GLY A 469 19.14 -22.71 21.47
CA GLY A 469 19.06 -23.95 22.24
C GLY A 469 18.10 -24.97 21.61
N GLU A 470 18.05 -26.17 22.21
CA GLU A 470 17.17 -27.26 21.74
C GLU A 470 15.69 -27.00 22.01
N LYS A 471 15.36 -26.11 22.96
CA LYS A 471 13.99 -25.84 23.41
C LYS A 471 13.66 -24.36 23.29
N PHE A 472 12.57 -24.04 22.61
CA PHE A 472 12.15 -22.66 22.34
C PHE A 472 10.66 -22.61 21.98
N TYR A 473 10.09 -21.40 21.95
CA TYR A 473 8.69 -21.21 21.57
C TYR A 473 8.51 -21.11 20.06
N VAL A 474 7.47 -21.78 19.56
CA VAL A 474 7.06 -21.73 18.15
C VAL A 474 5.61 -21.28 18.01
N LEU A 475 5.35 -20.44 17.02
CA LEU A 475 4.01 -19.96 16.68
C LEU A 475 3.52 -20.59 15.38
N ASN A 476 2.34 -21.23 15.43
CA ASN A 476 1.69 -21.80 14.25
C ASN A 476 1.05 -20.70 13.39
N ASP A 477 1.84 -20.21 12.44
CA ASP A 477 1.48 -19.15 11.49
C ASP A 477 0.90 -19.67 10.17
N PHE A 478 0.74 -20.99 10.01
CA PHE A 478 -0.09 -21.56 8.94
C PHE A 478 -1.58 -21.40 9.24
N GLU A 479 -1.97 -21.54 10.51
CA GLU A 479 -3.36 -21.46 10.98
C GLU A 479 -3.68 -20.18 11.75
N ASN A 480 -2.80 -19.17 11.70
CA ASN A 480 -2.94 -17.88 12.39
C ASN A 480 -3.24 -18.02 13.90
N LYS A 481 -2.61 -18.99 14.56
CA LYS A 481 -2.77 -19.19 16.01
C LYS A 481 -2.05 -18.07 16.75
N ALA A 482 -2.65 -17.59 17.84
CA ALA A 482 -2.08 -16.52 18.67
C ALA A 482 -1.22 -17.04 19.82
N LYS A 483 -1.43 -18.29 20.26
CA LYS A 483 -0.72 -18.90 21.39
C LYS A 483 0.57 -19.58 20.90
N PRO A 484 1.76 -19.12 21.30
CA PRO A 484 3.00 -19.84 21.04
C PRO A 484 3.07 -21.12 21.87
N GLN A 485 3.76 -22.12 21.35
CA GLN A 485 3.88 -23.45 21.91
C GLN A 485 5.33 -23.75 22.20
N TYR A 486 5.61 -24.25 23.40
CA TYR A 486 6.96 -24.62 23.78
C TYR A 486 7.32 -25.97 23.14
N ILE A 487 8.40 -26.00 22.37
CA ILE A 487 8.82 -27.20 21.66
C ILE A 487 10.27 -27.56 21.96
N LYS A 488 10.61 -28.84 21.74
CA LYS A 488 11.98 -29.31 21.61
C LYS A 488 12.23 -29.73 20.16
N LEU A 489 13.27 -29.18 19.56
CA LEU A 489 13.80 -29.62 18.27
C LEU A 489 14.98 -30.56 18.54
N GLU A 490 14.93 -31.80 18.05
CA GLU A 490 15.97 -32.81 18.28
C GLU A 490 16.45 -33.44 16.98
N ASN A 491 17.76 -33.62 16.87
CA ASN A 491 18.41 -34.43 15.86
C ASN A 491 19.53 -35.21 16.57
N SER A 492 19.28 -36.49 16.86
CA SER A 492 20.18 -37.33 17.63
C SER A 492 20.19 -38.77 17.08
N GLU A 493 21.06 -39.62 17.61
CA GLU A 493 21.07 -41.04 17.27
C GLU A 493 19.69 -41.69 17.51
N LYS A 494 18.94 -41.24 18.52
CA LYS A 494 17.58 -41.72 18.81
C LYS A 494 16.57 -41.40 17.71
N THR A 495 16.79 -40.33 16.96
CA THR A 495 15.94 -39.93 15.83
C THR A 495 16.52 -40.41 14.49
N ASN A 496 17.52 -41.29 14.51
CA ASN A 496 18.29 -41.71 13.33
C ASN A 496 18.83 -40.52 12.53
N PHE A 497 19.30 -39.49 13.24
CA PHE A 497 19.79 -38.23 12.67
C PHE A 497 18.79 -37.46 11.80
N ARG A 498 17.49 -37.71 11.99
CA ARG A 498 16.41 -36.93 11.38
C ARG A 498 15.90 -35.87 12.36
N TRP A 499 15.47 -34.75 11.83
CA TRP A 499 14.87 -33.68 12.61
C TRP A 499 13.49 -34.10 13.14
N GLN A 500 13.31 -34.01 14.44
CA GLN A 500 12.08 -34.35 15.14
C GLN A 500 11.62 -33.19 16.01
N ILE A 501 10.34 -32.87 15.96
CA ILE A 501 9.71 -31.88 16.84
C ILE A 501 8.94 -32.61 17.95
N TYR A 502 9.14 -32.16 19.18
CA TYR A 502 8.35 -32.55 20.34
C TYR A 502 7.67 -31.32 20.94
N ILE A 503 6.39 -31.43 21.27
CA ILE A 503 5.65 -30.40 21.99
C ILE A 503 5.83 -30.67 23.49
N LEU A 504 6.22 -29.64 24.23
CA LEU A 504 6.45 -29.69 25.67
C LEU A 504 5.28 -29.07 26.43
N GLU A 505 5.17 -29.41 27.71
CA GLU A 505 4.40 -28.63 28.67
C GLU A 505 5.10 -27.29 28.96
N ASP A 506 4.32 -26.20 28.99
CA ASP A 506 4.78 -24.82 29.26
C ASP A 506 4.89 -24.55 30.76
#